data_AF-A0A7W1W009-F1
#
_entry.id   AF-A0A7W1W009-F1
#
_cell.length_a   1.000
_cell.length_b   1.000
_cell.length_c   1.000
_cell.angle_alpha   90.00
_cell.angle_beta   90.00
_cell.angle_gamma   90.00
#
_symmetry.space_group_name_H-M   'P 1'
#
loop_
_entity.id
_entity.type
_entity.pdbx_description
1 polymer ?
#
loop_
_entity_poly.entity_id
_entity_poly.type
_entity_poly.pdbx_seq_one_letter_code
_entity_poly.pdbx_strand_id
1 'polypeptide(L)'
;MAEFKRRTLFLSTGKQIKLFGNSLAIGKSLQIGEGYAPNVFFIAPENQSEKSAGKVANPFQLAPGELMEIADFNIQLWMDLKANIRKFGIEDVKLFNQETIK
;
A
#
# COMPACT_ATOMS: atom_id res chain seq x y z
N MET A 1 3.97 -8.36 -10.62
CA MET A 1 3.87 -8.26 -9.15
C MET A 1 4.34 -6.88 -8.79
N ALA A 2 3.63 -6.20 -7.91
CA ALA A 2 3.94 -4.82 -7.55
C ALA A 2 5.38 -4.74 -7.03
N GLU A 3 6.14 -3.77 -7.51
CA GLU A 3 7.48 -3.47 -7.01
C GLU A 3 7.49 -2.08 -6.39
N PHE A 4 8.11 -1.96 -5.22
CA PHE A 4 8.28 -0.69 -4.54
C PHE A 4 9.74 -0.24 -4.63
N LYS A 5 10.00 0.87 -5.33
CA LYS A 5 11.36 1.40 -5.49
C LYS A 5 11.37 2.92 -5.46
N ARG A 6 12.20 3.51 -4.59
CA ARG A 6 12.36 4.97 -4.46
C ARG A 6 11.02 5.72 -4.39
N ARG A 7 10.14 5.32 -3.46
CA ARG A 7 8.79 5.89 -3.30
C ARG A 7 7.89 5.78 -4.52
N THR A 8 8.19 4.85 -5.43
CA THR A 8 7.37 4.61 -6.61
C THR A 8 6.90 3.18 -6.58
N LEU A 9 5.58 3.00 -6.68
CA LEU A 9 4.95 1.71 -6.86
C LEU A 9 4.84 1.44 -8.36
N PHE A 10 5.47 0.36 -8.81
CA PHE A 10 5.42 -0.14 -10.18
C PHE A 10 4.45 -1.31 -10.25
N LEU A 11 3.47 -1.22 -11.14
CA LEU A 11 2.46 -2.26 -11.35
C LEU A 11 2.76 -3.05 -12.62
N SER A 12 2.28 -4.29 -12.68
CA SER A 12 2.46 -5.19 -13.83
C SER A 12 1.91 -4.64 -15.14
N THR A 13 0.92 -3.74 -15.06
CA THR A 13 0.34 -3.01 -16.19
C THR A 13 1.27 -1.96 -16.80
N GLY A 14 2.43 -1.69 -16.17
CA GLY A 14 3.34 -0.60 -16.51
C GLY A 14 2.99 0.73 -15.84
N LYS A 15 1.89 0.80 -15.10
CA LYS A 15 1.51 2.00 -14.34
C LYS A 15 2.51 2.25 -13.21
N GLN A 16 2.84 3.53 -13.00
CA GLN A 16 3.73 3.99 -11.96
C GLN A 16 3.00 4.99 -11.07
N ILE A 17 2.96 4.73 -9.77
CA ILE A 17 2.35 5.62 -8.78
C ILE A 17 3.47 6.18 -7.91
N LYS A 18 3.68 7.49 -7.99
CA LYS A 18 4.59 8.18 -7.08
C LYS A 18 3.88 8.38 -5.75
N LEU A 19 4.44 7.75 -4.73
CA LEU A 19 4.00 7.78 -3.35
C LEU A 19 4.75 8.87 -2.58
N PHE A 20 4.20 9.29 -1.46
CA PHE A 20 4.83 10.29 -0.59
C PHE A 20 5.92 9.66 0.28
N GLY A 21 5.63 8.48 0.82
CA GLY A 21 6.47 7.72 1.72
C GLY A 21 7.03 6.44 1.10
N ASN A 22 7.59 5.59 1.97
CA ASN A 22 8.15 4.29 1.62
C ASN A 22 7.24 3.14 2.07
N SER A 23 5.99 3.43 2.43
CA SER A 23 5.03 2.47 2.94
C SER A 23 3.68 2.66 2.29
N LEU A 24 2.97 1.54 2.14
CA LEU A 24 1.61 1.48 1.65
C LEU A 24 0.88 0.46 2.52
N ALA A 25 -0.30 0.77 3.00
CA ALA A 25 -1.06 -0.09 3.89
C ALA A 25 -2.56 -0.08 3.55
N ILE A 26 -3.22 -1.15 3.95
CA ILE A 26 -4.68 -1.31 3.85
C ILE A 26 -5.26 -1.14 5.25
N GLY A 27 -6.10 -0.13 5.44
CA GLY A 27 -6.80 0.10 6.70
C GLY A 27 -7.98 -0.85 6.90
N LYS A 28 -8.54 -0.89 8.12
CA LYS A 28 -9.74 -1.72 8.45
C LYS A 28 -10.96 -1.37 7.57
N SER A 29 -11.04 -0.13 7.08
CA SER A 29 -12.06 0.33 6.14
C SER A 29 -11.81 -0.08 4.68
N LEU A 30 -10.79 -0.90 4.42
CA LEU A 30 -10.34 -1.33 3.09
C LEU A 30 -9.85 -0.19 2.19
N GLN A 31 -9.55 0.96 2.79
CA GLN A 31 -8.91 2.07 2.11
C GLN A 31 -7.40 1.84 2.07
N ILE A 32 -6.78 2.24 0.97
CA ILE A 32 -5.36 2.09 0.72
C ILE A 32 -4.70 3.45 0.90
N GLY A 33 -3.67 3.53 1.73
CA GLY A 33 -3.00 4.79 2.01
C GLY A 33 -1.60 4.63 2.58
N GLU A 34 -0.96 5.77 2.85
CA GLU A 34 0.42 5.89 3.33
C GLU A 34 0.49 6.48 4.75
N GLY A 35 -0.65 6.51 5.47
CA GLY A 35 -0.75 7.15 6.79
C GLY A 35 -0.94 8.67 6.68
N TYR A 36 0.12 9.44 6.94
CA TYR A 36 0.07 10.92 6.96
C TYR A 36 0.07 11.58 5.57
N ALA A 37 -0.25 10.84 4.52
CA ALA A 37 -0.34 11.33 3.14
C ALA A 37 -1.74 11.04 2.54
N PRO A 38 -2.10 11.68 1.41
CA PRO A 38 -3.33 11.36 0.69
C PRO A 38 -3.44 9.86 0.39
N ASN A 39 -4.65 9.31 0.56
CA ASN A 39 -4.92 7.91 0.27
C ASN A 39 -4.87 7.63 -1.24
N VAL A 40 -4.47 6.41 -1.59
CA VAL A 40 -4.38 5.89 -2.96
C VAL A 40 -5.74 5.43 -3.49
N PHE A 41 -6.55 4.84 -2.60
CA PHE A 41 -7.91 4.39 -2.91
C PHE A 41 -8.77 4.50 -1.65
N PHE A 42 -9.82 5.33 -1.68
CA PHE A 42 -10.53 5.73 -0.47
C PHE A 42 -11.99 6.13 -0.71
N ILE A 43 -12.72 6.44 0.36
CA ILE A 43 -14.05 7.05 0.28
C ILE A 43 -13.88 8.56 0.43
N ALA A 44 -14.20 9.31 -0.62
CA ALA A 44 -14.22 10.78 -0.55
C ALA A 44 -15.47 11.25 0.21
N PRO A 45 -15.33 12.23 1.12
CA PRO A 45 -16.49 12.86 1.73
C PRO A 45 -17.29 13.61 0.66
N GLU A 46 -18.60 13.45 0.66
CA GLU A 46 -19.49 14.27 -0.18
C GLU A 46 -19.74 15.61 0.52
N ASN A 47 -19.76 16.71 -0.24
CA ASN A 47 -20.05 18.03 0.30
C ASN A 47 -21.43 18.01 0.97
N GLN A 48 -21.47 18.44 2.23
CA GLN A 48 -22.64 18.43 3.13
C GLN A 48 -23.91 18.95 2.45
N SER A 49 -24.78 18.06 1.99
CA SER A 49 -26.17 18.42 1.67
C SER A 49 -27.15 17.26 1.62
N GLU A 50 -26.72 16.00 1.47
CA GLU A 50 -27.66 14.86 1.51
C GLU A 50 -27.08 13.69 2.30
N LYS A 51 -27.97 12.89 2.91
CA LYS A 51 -27.65 11.65 3.66
C LYS A 51 -27.23 10.54 2.69
N SER A 52 -26.23 10.77 1.86
CA SER A 52 -25.71 9.85 0.86
C SER A 52 -24.36 9.27 1.30
N ALA A 53 -24.21 7.97 1.09
CA ALA A 53 -22.98 7.24 1.33
C ALA A 53 -21.84 7.84 0.47
N GLY A 54 -20.67 8.09 1.06
CA GLY A 54 -19.55 8.73 0.38
C GLY A 54 -19.13 8.02 -0.92
N LYS A 55 -18.50 8.76 -1.84
CA LYS A 55 -18.12 8.27 -3.16
C LYS A 55 -16.75 7.58 -3.13
N VAL A 56 -16.59 6.49 -3.89
CA VAL A 56 -15.27 5.88 -4.10
C VAL A 56 -14.37 6.82 -4.89
N ALA A 57 -13.21 7.13 -4.32
CA ALA A 57 -12.16 7.93 -4.92
C ALA A 57 -11.00 7.04 -5.38
N ASN A 58 -10.71 7.10 -6.67
CA ASN A 58 -9.63 6.39 -7.34
C ASN A 58 -8.83 7.36 -8.23
N PRO A 59 -8.05 8.29 -7.63
CA PRO A 59 -7.37 9.36 -8.35
C PRO A 59 -6.34 8.85 -9.37
N PHE A 60 -5.79 7.65 -9.15
CA PHE A 60 -4.81 7.01 -10.03
C PHE A 60 -5.45 6.09 -11.08
N GLN A 61 -6.78 6.09 -11.18
CA GLN A 61 -7.57 5.29 -12.13
C GLN A 61 -7.15 3.82 -12.13
N LEU A 62 -6.93 3.26 -10.94
CA LEU A 62 -6.48 1.88 -10.76
C LEU A 62 -7.53 0.91 -11.27
N ALA A 63 -7.10 -0.04 -12.10
CA ALA A 63 -7.91 -1.15 -12.53
C ALA A 63 -8.07 -2.16 -11.37
N PRO A 64 -9.12 -3.01 -11.40
CA PRO A 64 -9.31 -4.04 -10.37
C PRO A 64 -8.08 -4.93 -10.18
N GLY A 65 -7.42 -5.34 -11.27
CA GLY A 65 -6.20 -6.15 -11.19
C GLY A 65 -5.02 -5.44 -10.52
N GLU A 66 -4.92 -4.11 -10.67
CA GLU A 66 -3.88 -3.32 -10.00
C GLU A 66 -4.14 -3.20 -8.49
N LEU A 67 -5.41 -3.10 -8.07
CA LEU A 67 -5.79 -3.12 -6.66
C LEU A 67 -5.52 -4.50 -6.02
N MET A 68 -5.81 -5.58 -6.75
CA MET A 68 -5.48 -6.94 -6.32
C MET A 68 -3.97 -7.12 -6.19
N GLU A 69 -3.19 -6.64 -7.17
CA GLU A 69 -1.72 -6.69 -7.13
C GLU A 69 -1.14 -5.91 -5.93
N ILE A 70 -1.74 -4.78 -5.56
CA ILE A 70 -1.37 -4.03 -4.34
C ILE A 70 -1.67 -4.84 -3.07
N ALA A 71 -2.82 -5.50 -3.02
CA ALA A 71 -3.19 -6.35 -1.88
C ALA A 71 -2.25 -7.54 -1.75
N ASP A 72 -1.96 -8.23 -2.86
CA ASP A 72 -1.02 -9.35 -2.90
C ASP A 72 0.39 -8.93 -2.45
N PHE A 73 0.86 -7.75 -2.88
CA PHE A 73 2.13 -7.18 -2.42
C PHE A 73 2.14 -6.96 -0.89
N ASN A 74 1.07 -6.40 -0.33
CA ASN A 74 0.96 -6.23 1.14
C ASN A 74 0.97 -7.58 1.87
N ILE A 75 0.27 -8.59 1.34
CA ILE A 75 0.27 -9.94 1.89
C ILE A 75 1.68 -10.53 1.88
N GLN A 76 2.41 -10.37 0.77
CA GLN A 76 3.78 -10.87 0.66
C GLN A 76 4.70 -10.21 1.69
N LEU A 77 4.61 -8.89 1.91
CA LEU A 77 5.37 -8.20 2.95
C LEU A 77 5.11 -8.78 4.35
N TRP A 78 3.86 -9.12 4.67
CA TRP A 78 3.53 -9.80 5.93
C TRP A 78 4.10 -11.21 6.01
N MET A 79 4.10 -11.94 4.90
CA MET A 79 4.70 -13.28 4.83
C MET A 79 6.21 -13.23 5.02
N ASP A 80 6.89 -12.28 4.39
CA ASP A 80 8.33 -12.06 4.49
C ASP A 80 8.73 -11.66 5.90
N LEU A 81 8.00 -10.73 6.52
CA LEU A 81 8.21 -10.35 7.92
C LEU A 81 8.09 -11.56 8.85
N LYS A 82 7.02 -12.35 8.71
CA LYS A 82 6.85 -13.59 9.53
C LYS A 82 7.98 -14.58 9.30
N ALA A 83 8.43 -14.75 8.05
CA ALA A 83 9.54 -15.65 7.74
C ALA A 83 10.84 -15.18 8.40
N ASN A 84 11.15 -13.88 8.33
CA ASN A 84 12.34 -13.32 8.94
C ASN A 84 12.29 -13.36 10.47
N ILE A 85 11.14 -13.09 11.11
CA ILE A 85 10.98 -13.25 12.57
C ILE A 85 11.26 -14.69 12.99
N ARG A 86 10.73 -15.68 12.26
CA ARG A 86 10.98 -17.11 12.56
C ARG A 86 12.45 -17.49 12.40
N LYS A 87 13.14 -16.89 11.44
CA LYS A 87 14.53 -17.22 11.11
C LYS A 87 15.55 -16.53 12.01
N PHE A 88 15.32 -15.27 12.34
CA PHE A 88 16.29 -14.39 13.00
C PHE A 88 15.85 -13.93 14.40
N GLY A 89 14.59 -14.14 14.78
CA GLY A 89 14.02 -13.57 16.01
C GLY A 89 13.66 -12.09 15.86
N ILE A 90 13.41 -11.42 17.00
CA ILE A 90 13.00 -10.01 17.05
C ILE A 90 14.13 -9.04 17.44
N GLU A 91 15.30 -9.56 17.82
CA GLU A 91 16.45 -8.77 18.28
C GLU A 91 17.59 -8.69 17.26
N ASP A 92 17.59 -9.54 16.23
CA ASP A 92 18.61 -9.53 15.18
C ASP A 92 18.23 -8.55 14.06
N VAL A 93 19.13 -7.62 13.75
CA VAL A 93 18.98 -6.62 12.67
C VAL A 93 18.79 -7.25 11.29
N LYS A 94 19.20 -8.51 11.08
CA LYS A 94 18.97 -9.29 9.85
C LYS A 94 17.50 -9.58 9.60
N LEU A 95 16.63 -9.35 10.57
CA LEU A 95 15.18 -9.32 10.41
C LEU A 95 14.73 -8.39 9.27
N PHE A 96 15.41 -7.25 9.10
CA PHE A 96 15.01 -6.20 8.18
C PHE A 96 15.80 -6.23 6.87
N ASN A 97 15.15 -5.84 5.76
CA ASN A 97 15.81 -5.66 4.48
C ASN A 97 16.61 -4.34 4.48
N GLN A 98 17.90 -4.41 4.80
CA GLN A 98 18.75 -3.22 4.97
C GLN A 98 19.00 -2.46 3.66
N GLU A 99 18.91 -3.12 2.51
CA GLU A 99 19.09 -2.49 1.20
C GLU A 99 17.97 -1.50 0.89
N THR A 100 16.80 -1.66 1.51
CA THR A 100 15.62 -0.81 1.30
C THR A 100 15.47 0.31 2.34
N ILE A 101 16.35 0.38 3.35
CA ILE A 101 16.26 1.36 4.46
C ILE A 101 16.92 2.71 4.12
N LYS A 102 17.58 2.84 2.96
CA LYS A 102 18.28 4.05 2.53
C LYS A 102 17.44 5.00 1.67
#